data_AF-A0A383BX36-F1
#
_entry.id   AF-A0A383BX36-F1
#
_cell.length_a   1.000
_cell.length_b   1.000
_cell.length_c   1.000
_cell.angle_alpha   90.00
_cell.angle_beta   90.00
_cell.angle_gamma   90.00
#
_symmetry.space_group_name_H-M   'P 1'
#
loop_
_entity.id
_entity.type
_entity.pdbx_description
1 polymer ?
#
loop_
_entity_poly.entity_id
_entity_poly.type
_entity_poly.pdbx_seq_one_letter_code
_entity_poly.pdbx_strand_id
1 'polypeptide(L)'
;LNELISDEAKSWIGRSAEPLLVEISRRDIVKYSIATEQQQEKYLKGDEAPPMFMFGALRPLVPMDNLGSDGIPPDSFLPELPLKRVMAGGTEMRFHRPVKPGDKLV
;
A
#
# COMPACT_ATOMS: atom_id res chain seq x y z
N LEU A 1 16.78 -14.85 -27.97
CA LEU A 1 15.70 -14.15 -27.27
C LEU A 1 16.21 -12.75 -26.96
N ASN A 2 15.55 -11.71 -27.48
CA ASN A 2 15.79 -10.37 -26.93
C ASN A 2 15.47 -10.42 -25.43
N GLU A 3 16.26 -9.75 -24.60
CA GLU A 3 16.06 -9.76 -23.14
C GLU A 3 14.61 -9.37 -22.79
N LEU A 4 13.98 -10.15 -21.92
CA LEU A 4 12.59 -9.92 -21.47
C LEU A 4 12.43 -8.61 -20.69
N ILE A 5 13.53 -8.00 -20.23
CA ILE A 5 13.55 -6.73 -19.51
C ILE A 5 14.56 -5.83 -20.23
N SER A 6 14.11 -4.65 -20.68
CA SER A 6 14.94 -3.70 -21.42
C SER A 6 16.00 -3.05 -20.52
N ASP A 7 17.09 -2.57 -21.12
CA ASP A 7 18.11 -1.77 -20.41
C ASP A 7 17.52 -0.49 -19.81
N GLU A 8 16.54 0.12 -20.49
CA GLU A 8 15.79 1.26 -19.95
C GLU A 8 15.06 0.88 -18.66
N ALA A 9 14.35 -0.26 -18.61
CA ALA A 9 13.68 -0.73 -17.41
C ALA A 9 14.69 -1.07 -16.30
N LYS A 10 15.83 -1.66 -16.63
CA LYS A 10 16.93 -1.91 -15.67
C LYS A 10 17.49 -0.61 -15.08
N SER A 11 17.54 0.47 -15.86
CA SER A 11 18.03 1.79 -15.41
C SER A 11 17.17 2.46 -14.32
N TRP A 12 15.98 1.92 -14.04
CA TRP A 12 15.13 2.40 -12.95
C TRP A 12 15.54 1.85 -11.57
N ILE A 13 16.39 0.82 -11.52
CA ILE A 13 16.91 0.29 -10.25
C ILE A 13 17.63 1.41 -9.49
N GLY A 14 17.26 1.60 -8.22
CA GLY A 14 17.83 2.63 -7.35
C GLY A 14 17.15 3.99 -7.41
N ARG A 15 16.11 4.17 -8.25
CA ARG A 15 15.26 5.36 -8.20
C ARG A 15 14.30 5.28 -7.02
N SER A 16 13.85 6.44 -6.54
CA SER A 16 12.87 6.55 -5.45
C SER A 16 11.65 7.33 -5.92
N ALA A 17 10.46 6.85 -5.52
CA ALA A 17 9.24 7.60 -5.68
C ALA A 17 9.19 8.76 -4.69
N GLU A 18 8.33 9.74 -4.96
CA GLU A 18 8.01 10.77 -3.98
C GLU A 18 7.38 10.14 -2.72
N PRO A 19 7.76 10.59 -1.51
CA PRO A 19 7.23 10.05 -0.27
C PRO A 19 5.73 10.35 -0.13
N LEU A 20 4.99 9.40 0.42
CA LEU A 20 3.55 9.56 0.70
C LEU A 20 3.35 9.88 2.17
N LEU A 21 2.84 11.08 2.45
CA LEU A 21 2.44 11.46 3.80
C LEU A 21 1.03 10.93 4.11
N VAL A 22 0.89 10.21 5.23
CA VAL A 22 -0.40 9.74 5.71
C VAL A 22 -0.59 10.08 7.19
N GLU A 23 -1.76 10.62 7.53
CA GLU A 23 -2.21 10.76 8.92
C GLU A 23 -3.17 9.62 9.26
N ILE A 24 -2.82 8.83 10.27
CA ILE A 24 -3.62 7.67 10.66
C ILE A 24 -4.77 8.12 11.55
N SER A 25 -6.00 8.01 11.05
CA SER A 25 -7.17 8.29 11.87
C SER A 25 -7.61 7.05 12.66
N ARG A 26 -8.14 7.27 13.88
CA ARG A 26 -8.79 6.21 14.68
C ARG A 26 -9.90 5.53 13.87
N ARG A 27 -10.65 6.31 13.10
CA ARG A 27 -11.77 5.81 12.30
C ARG A 27 -11.30 4.82 11.24
N ASP A 28 -10.17 5.06 10.60
CA ASP A 28 -9.67 4.15 9.56
C ASP A 28 -9.15 2.86 10.15
N ILE A 29 -8.52 2.91 11.33
CA ILE A 29 -8.16 1.71 12.08
C ILE A 29 -9.41 0.87 12.39
N VAL A 30 -10.48 1.51 12.89
CA VAL A 30 -11.73 0.80 13.21
C VAL A 30 -12.36 0.19 11.95
N LYS A 31 -12.47 0.95 10.86
CA LYS A 31 -13.00 0.44 9.58
C LYS A 31 -12.22 -0.78 9.10
N TYR A 32 -10.89 -0.68 9.09
CA TYR A 32 -10.04 -1.79 8.67
C TYR A 32 -10.19 -3.00 9.59
N SER A 33 -10.25 -2.77 10.90
CA SER A 33 -10.39 -3.84 11.89
C SER A 33 -11.71 -4.59 11.72
N ILE A 34 -12.81 -3.89 11.42
CA ILE A 34 -14.10 -4.49 11.10
C ILE A 34 -14.02 -5.26 9.78
N ALA A 35 -13.50 -4.63 8.72
CA ALA A 35 -13.42 -5.23 7.38
C ALA A 35 -12.52 -6.47 7.30
N THR A 36 -11.58 -6.59 8.24
CA THR A 36 -10.66 -7.74 8.37
C THR A 36 -10.97 -8.64 9.56
N GLU A 37 -12.15 -8.49 10.15
CA GLU A 37 -12.68 -9.35 11.22
C GLU A 37 -11.74 -9.51 12.42
N GLN A 38 -11.06 -8.42 12.81
CA GLN A 38 -10.19 -8.42 13.98
C GLN A 38 -10.98 -8.70 15.25
N GLN A 39 -10.39 -9.46 16.17
CA GLN A 39 -11.07 -9.88 17.40
C GLN A 39 -10.57 -9.15 18.65
N GLN A 40 -9.39 -8.52 18.59
CA GLN A 40 -8.81 -7.87 19.75
C GLN A 40 -9.40 -6.47 19.96
N GLU A 41 -9.80 -6.19 21.20
CA GLU A 41 -10.47 -4.95 21.57
C GLU A 41 -9.64 -3.69 21.23
N LYS A 42 -8.32 -3.76 21.38
CA LYS A 42 -7.41 -2.65 21.02
C LYS A 42 -7.51 -2.23 19.55
N TYR A 43 -7.78 -3.18 18.64
CA TYR A 43 -7.96 -2.92 17.22
C TYR A 43 -9.39 -2.43 16.95
N LEU A 44 -10.38 -3.08 17.54
CA LEU A 44 -11.80 -2.74 17.40
C LEU A 44 -12.14 -1.34 17.92
N LYS A 45 -11.44 -0.85 18.96
CA LYS A 45 -11.55 0.52 19.47
C LYS A 45 -10.67 1.52 18.72
N GLY A 46 -9.78 1.04 17.86
CA GLY A 46 -8.82 1.85 17.12
C GLY A 46 -7.72 2.47 17.97
N ASP A 47 -7.39 1.85 19.10
CA ASP A 47 -6.27 2.30 19.96
C ASP A 47 -4.90 1.96 19.35
N GLU A 48 -4.87 0.91 18.55
CA GLU A 48 -3.72 0.41 17.82
C GLU A 48 -4.17 -0.14 16.47
N ALA A 49 -3.37 0.04 15.42
CA ALA A 49 -3.65 -0.56 14.13
C ALA A 49 -3.22 -2.04 14.09
N PRO A 50 -4.03 -2.95 13.51
CA PRO A 50 -3.58 -4.31 13.22
C PRO A 50 -2.33 -4.33 12.34
N PRO A 51 -1.46 -5.36 12.41
CA PRO A 51 -0.22 -5.40 11.64
C PRO A 51 -0.38 -5.14 10.14
N MET A 52 -1.39 -5.73 9.49
CA MET A 52 -1.62 -5.59 8.05
C MET A 52 -2.28 -4.27 7.64
N PHE A 53 -2.65 -3.40 8.58
CA PHE A 53 -3.29 -2.11 8.31
C PHE A 53 -2.49 -1.25 7.32
N MET A 54 -1.16 -1.25 7.46
CA MET A 54 -0.26 -0.45 6.61
C MET A 54 -0.31 -0.82 5.13
N PHE A 55 -0.72 -2.05 4.79
CA PHE A 55 -0.87 -2.47 3.39
C PHE A 55 -1.94 -1.66 2.66
N GLY A 56 -2.99 -1.23 3.37
CA GLY A 56 -4.04 -0.36 2.84
C GLY A 56 -3.78 1.13 3.11
N ALA A 57 -3.19 1.47 4.26
CA ALA A 57 -3.03 2.86 4.68
C ALA A 57 -2.16 3.72 3.75
N LEU A 58 -1.20 3.10 3.04
CA LEU A 58 -0.30 3.78 2.10
C LEU A 58 -0.82 3.81 0.66
N ARG A 59 -2.08 3.41 0.41
CA ARG A 59 -2.66 3.50 -0.93
C ARG A 59 -3.18 4.91 -1.19
N PRO A 60 -2.92 5.48 -2.38
CA PRO A 60 -3.48 6.78 -2.74
C PRO A 60 -5.01 6.70 -2.82
N LEU A 61 -5.68 7.72 -2.30
CA LEU A 61 -7.13 7.88 -2.48
C LEU A 61 -7.39 8.54 -3.83
N VAL A 62 -7.99 7.79 -4.75
CA VAL A 62 -8.34 8.28 -6.09
C VAL A 62 -9.85 8.17 -6.34
N PRO A 63 -10.43 9.01 -7.21
CA PRO A 63 -11.80 8.84 -7.67
C PRO A 63 -12.03 7.46 -8.29
N MET A 64 -13.28 6.97 -8.23
CA MET A 64 -13.65 5.66 -8.78
C MET A 64 -13.29 5.51 -10.26
N ASP A 65 -13.49 6.58 -11.04
CA ASP A 65 -13.19 6.62 -12.49
C ASP A 65 -11.69 6.52 -12.81
N ASN A 66 -10.83 6.69 -11.79
CA ASN A 66 -9.38 6.55 -11.91
C ASN A 66 -8.86 5.18 -11.44
N LEU A 67 -9.75 4.28 -11.00
CA LEU A 67 -9.38 2.91 -10.66
C LEU A 67 -9.28 2.04 -11.91
N GLY A 68 -8.38 1.05 -11.88
CA GLY A 68 -8.35 -0.03 -12.87
C GLY A 68 -9.61 -0.89 -12.80
N SER A 69 -9.80 -1.76 -13.80
CA SER A 69 -10.91 -2.71 -13.82
C SER A 69 -10.91 -3.69 -12.63
N ASP A 70 -9.79 -3.84 -11.96
CA ASP A 70 -9.58 -4.63 -10.74
C ASP A 70 -9.79 -3.81 -9.45
N GLY A 71 -10.16 -2.54 -9.56
CA GLY A 71 -10.34 -1.63 -8.44
C GLY A 71 -9.02 -1.14 -7.82
N ILE A 72 -7.88 -1.38 -8.46
CA ILE A 72 -6.57 -0.96 -7.99
C ILE A 72 -6.19 0.37 -8.67
N PRO A 73 -5.74 1.41 -7.93
CA PRO A 73 -5.24 2.63 -8.55
C PRO A 73 -3.98 2.33 -9.38
N PRO A 74 -3.83 2.93 -10.57
CA PRO A 74 -2.64 2.74 -11.39
C PRO A 74 -1.39 3.25 -10.65
N ASP A 75 -0.29 2.49 -10.74
CA ASP A 75 0.99 2.89 -10.20
C ASP A 75 1.72 3.78 -11.23
N SER A 76 2.05 5.01 -10.83
CA SER A 76 2.73 5.99 -11.68
C SER A 76 4.25 5.85 -11.65
N PHE A 77 4.80 5.04 -10.74
CA PHE A 77 6.25 4.90 -10.54
C PHE A 77 6.77 3.52 -10.98
N LEU A 78 6.55 3.18 -12.26
CA LEU A 78 7.05 1.95 -12.87
C LEU A 78 7.65 2.24 -14.26
N PRO A 79 8.73 1.54 -14.66
CA PRO A 79 9.19 1.59 -16.04
C PRO A 79 8.18 0.91 -16.97
N GLU A 80 8.33 1.16 -18.28
CA GLU A 80 7.57 0.42 -19.27
C GLU A 80 8.02 -1.05 -19.30
N LEU A 81 7.09 -1.95 -18.97
CA LEU A 81 7.31 -3.39 -18.96
C LEU A 81 6.55 -4.07 -20.11
N PRO A 82 7.10 -5.15 -20.70
CA PRO A 82 6.45 -5.85 -21.82
C PRO A 82 5.20 -6.62 -21.40
N LEU A 83 5.11 -7.04 -20.13
CA LEU A 83 3.93 -7.67 -19.55
C LEU A 83 3.07 -6.63 -18.85
N LYS A 84 1.79 -6.56 -19.22
CA LYS A 84 0.83 -5.57 -18.71
C LYS A 84 -0.02 -6.07 -17.54
N ARG A 85 -0.08 -7.39 -17.33
CA ARG A 85 -0.82 -7.98 -16.21
C ARG A 85 0.08 -8.04 -14.99
N VAL A 86 -0.42 -7.51 -13.88
CA VAL A 86 0.29 -7.46 -12.61
C VAL A 86 -0.41 -8.38 -11.61
N MET A 87 0.37 -9.06 -10.79
CA MET A 87 -0.12 -9.78 -9.62
C MET A 87 0.83 -9.57 -8.45
N ALA A 88 0.30 -9.51 -7.23
CA ALA A 88 1.14 -9.48 -6.04
C ALA A 88 1.85 -10.84 -5.89
N GLY A 89 3.18 -10.87 -6.06
CA GLY A 89 3.98 -12.09 -5.96
C GLY A 89 4.39 -12.47 -4.54
N GLY A 90 4.40 -11.51 -3.61
CA GLY A 90 4.80 -11.71 -2.21
C GLY A 90 4.88 -10.40 -1.44
N THR A 91 5.00 -10.47 -0.11
CA THR A 91 5.17 -9.30 0.76
C THR A 91 5.96 -9.71 2.01
N GLU A 92 6.89 -8.87 2.44
CA GLU A 92 7.60 -8.97 3.72
C GLU A 92 7.36 -7.68 4.52
N MET A 93 7.04 -7.80 5.81
CA MET A 93 6.82 -6.65 6.69
C MET A 93 7.57 -6.83 8.00
N ARG A 94 8.25 -5.77 8.44
CA ARG A 94 8.91 -5.69 9.75
C ARG A 94 8.27 -4.59 10.59
N PHE A 95 7.74 -4.96 11.75
CA PHE A 95 7.06 -4.02 12.64
C PHE A 95 8.03 -3.51 13.70
N HIS A 96 8.35 -2.21 13.65
CA HIS A 96 9.28 -1.59 14.60
C HIS A 96 8.58 -1.03 15.84
N ARG A 97 7.33 -0.59 15.68
CA ARG A 97 6.47 -0.07 16.75
C ARG A 97 5.00 -0.23 16.36
N PRO A 98 4.07 -0.21 17.33
CA PRO A 98 2.65 -0.09 17.03
C PRO A 98 2.34 1.22 16.30
N VAL A 99 1.37 1.17 15.38
CA VAL A 99 0.78 2.34 14.72
C VAL A 99 -0.47 2.75 15.50
N LYS A 100 -0.60 4.04 15.79
CA LYS A 100 -1.65 4.59 16.65
C LYS A 100 -2.39 5.74 15.95
N PRO A 101 -3.64 6.02 16.36
CA PRO A 101 -4.36 7.18 15.85
C PRO A 101 -3.61 8.48 16.14
N GLY A 102 -3.57 9.38 15.15
CA GLY A 102 -2.80 10.62 15.18
C GLY A 102 -1.35 10.47 14.70
N ASP A 103 -0.87 9.26 14.44
CA ASP A 103 0.44 9.05 13.83
C ASP A 103 0.48 9.70 12.43
N LYS A 104 1.55 10.45 12.18
CA LYS A 104 1.90 10.99 10.86
C LYS A 104 3.08 10.19 10.32
N LEU A 105 2.85 9.43 9.27
CA LEU A 105 3.83 8.55 8.64
C LEU A 105 4.22 9.07 7.26
N VAL A 106 5.42 8.69 6.83
CA VAL A 106 6.04 9.03 5.53
C VAL A 106 6.51 7.74 4.89
#